data_AF-B0P8W0-F1
#
_entry.id   AF-B0P8W0-F1
#
_cell.length_a   1.000
_cell.length_b   1.000
_cell.length_c   1.000
_cell.angle_alpha   90.00
_cell.angle_beta   90.00
_cell.angle_gamma   90.00
#
_symmetry.space_group_name_H-M   'P 1'
#
loop_
_entity.id
_entity.type
_entity.pdbx_description
1 polymer ?
#
loop_
_entity_poly.entity_id
_entity_poly.type
_entity_poly.pdbx_seq_one_letter_code
_entity_poly.pdbx_strand_id
1 'polypeptide(L)' 'MSRNCKEEYCYQIDKITFVVGPVYSDEGETLAAILLKLMQADAERL' A
#
# COMPACT_ATOMS: atom_id res chain seq x y z
N MET A 1 5.95 -21.99 6.75
CA MET A 1 5.18 -21.46 7.90
C MET A 1 4.99 -19.96 7.70
N SER A 2 4.09 -19.53 6.81
CA SER A 2 3.81 -18.09 6.67
C SER A 2 2.58 -17.79 7.51
N ARG A 3 2.77 -17.17 8.67
CA ARG A 3 1.65 -16.55 9.38
C ARG A 3 1.28 -15.33 8.55
N ASN A 4 0.14 -15.38 7.85
CA ASN A 4 -0.53 -14.16 7.42
C ASN A 4 -0.95 -13.41 8.68
N CYS A 5 -0.02 -12.69 9.29
CA CYS A 5 -0.34 -11.63 10.21
C CYS A 5 -1.11 -10.61 9.38
N LYS A 6 -2.44 -10.61 9.50
CA LYS A 6 -3.26 -9.55 8.95
C LYS A 6 -2.78 -8.27 9.61
N GLU A 7 -2.09 -7.42 8.87
CA GLU A 7 -1.77 -6.07 9.32
C GLU A 7 -3.11 -5.35 9.49
N GLU A 8 -3.48 -5.03 10.72
CA GLU A 8 -4.70 -4.29 11.02
C GLU A 8 -4.31 -3.09 11.87
N TYR A 9 -4.72 -1.91 11.44
CA TYR A 9 -4.47 -0.64 12.12
C TYR A 9 -5.79 -0.11 12.65
N CYS A 10 -5.85 0.14 13.95
CA CYS A 10 -7.02 0.69 14.62
C CYS A 10 -6.83 2.19 14.85
N TYR A 11 -7.71 2.99 14.29
CA TYR A 11 -7.74 4.43 14.49
C TYR A 11 -9.00 4.81 15.27
N GLN A 12 -8.82 5.49 16.39
CA GLN A 12 -9.94 6.06 17.12
C GLN A 12 -10.15 7.51 16.69
N ILE A 13 -11.33 7.80 16.15
CA ILE A 13 -11.76 9.15 15.80
C ILE A 13 -13.01 9.43 16.63
N ASP A 14 -12.89 10.38 17.56
CA ASP A 14 -13.87 10.64 18.61
C ASP A 14 -14.23 9.36 19.41
N LYS A 15 -15.47 8.89 19.25
CA LYS A 15 -16.04 7.72 19.92
C LYS A 15 -16.15 6.49 19.01
N ILE A 16 -15.65 6.58 17.78
CA ILE A 16 -15.75 5.52 16.78
C ILE A 16 -14.35 4.97 16.49
N THR A 17 -14.25 3.64 16.48
CA THR A 17 -13.02 2.93 16.10
C THR A 17 -13.12 2.48 14.65
N PHE A 18 -12.16 2.91 13.85
CA PHE A 18 -11.96 2.50 12.47
C PHE A 18 -10.87 1.43 12.42
N VAL A 19 -11.20 0.27 11.88
CA VAL A 19 -10.24 -0.82 11.64
C VAL A 19 -9.88 -0.80 10.17
N VAL A 20 -8.61 -0.59 9.86
CA VAL A 20 -8.08 -0.49 8.49
C VAL A 20 -7.07 -1.60 8.29
N GLY A 21 -7.31 -2.47 7.30
CA GLY A 21 -6.33 -3.45 6.85
C GLY A 21 -5.85 -3.12 5.43
N PRO A 22 -4.54 -3.20 5.13
CA PRO A 22 -4.06 -3.07 3.77
C PRO A 22 -4.58 -4.25 2.95
N VAL A 23 -5.20 -3.95 1.81
CA VAL A 23 -5.60 -4.95 0.83
C VAL A 23 -4.44 -5.12 -0.15
N TYR A 24 -3.56 -6.06 0.15
CA TYR A 24 -2.56 -6.53 -0.82
C TYR A 24 -3.28 -7.43 -1.83
N SER A 25 -3.59 -6.88 -3.00
CA SER A 25 -4.08 -7.66 -4.13
C SER A 25 -2.90 -8.14 -4.96
N ASP A 26 -2.90 -9.40 -5.37
CA ASP A 26 -1.97 -9.91 -6.40
C ASP A 26 -2.30 -9.32 -7.78
N GLU A 27 -3.47 -8.69 -7.90
CA GLU A 27 -3.93 -7.93 -9.07
C GLU A 27 -3.63 -6.44 -8.87
N GLY A 28 -2.47 -6.00 -9.35
CA GLY A 28 -2.02 -4.62 -9.28
C GLY A 28 -0.64 -4.46 -9.91
N GLU A 29 -0.17 -3.22 -10.05
CA GLU A 29 1.21 -2.99 -10.49
C GLU A 29 2.19 -3.39 -9.40
N THR A 30 3.19 -4.21 -9.76
CA THR A 30 4.27 -4.54 -8.85
C THR A 30 4.99 -3.28 -8.38
N LEU A 31 5.55 -3.31 -7.17
CA LEU A 31 6.38 -2.21 -6.65
C LEU A 31 7.49 -1.82 -7.64
N ALA A 32 8.08 -2.80 -8.33
CA ALA A 32 9.08 -2.55 -9.38
C ALA A 32 8.52 -1.74 -10.57
N ALA A 33 7.30 -2.05 -11.03
CA ALA A 33 6.65 -1.31 -12.11
C ALA A 33 6.31 0.13 -11.70
N ILE A 34 5.83 0.32 -10.46
CA ILE A 34 5.56 1.65 -9.90
C ILE A 34 6.84 2.49 -9.84
N LEU A 35 7.93 1.91 -9.33
CA LEU A 35 9.21 2.60 -9.23
C LEU A 35 9.76 3.00 -10.60
N LEU A 36 9.66 2.11 -11.60
CA LEU A 36 10.09 2.41 -12.96
C LEU A 36 9.33 3.61 -13.56
N LYS A 37 8.01 3.66 -13.39
CA LYS A 37 7.20 4.78 -13.87
C LYS A 37 7.58 6.10 -13.20
N LEU A 38 7.88 6.08 -11.90
CA LEU A 38 8.32 7.28 -11.18
C LEU A 38 9.67 7.79 -11.71
N MET A 39 10.63 6.89 -11.95
CA MET A 39 11.93 7.26 -12.51
C MET A 39 11.82 7.81 -13.94
N GLN A 40 10.95 7.23 -14.77
CA GLN A 40 10.65 7.74 -16.11
C GLN A 40 10.05 9.14 -16.06
N ALA A 41 9.03 9.34 -15.22
CA ALA A 41 8.41 10.65 -15.03
C ALA A 41 9.39 11.71 -14.51
N ASP A 42 10.39 11.31 -13.72
CA ASP A 42 11.46 12.21 -13.26
C ASP A 42 12.45 12.55 -14.38
N ALA A 43 12.81 11.58 -15.22
CA ALA A 43 13.69 11.79 -16.37
C ALA A 43 13.06 12.68 -17.46
N GLU A 44 11.74 12.58 -17.67
CA GLU A 44 10.98 13.39 -18.65
C GLU A 44 10.76 14.85 -18.19
N ARG A 45 11.04 15.17 -16.94
CA ARG A 45 10.94 16.54 -16.41
C ARG A 45 12.15 17.42 -16.76
N LEU A 46 13.20 16.86 -17.36
CA LEU A 46 14.40 17.56 -17.85
C LEU A 46 14.24 18.00 -19.31
#